data_AF-A0A1V8NDP5-F1
#
_entry.id   AF-A0A1V8NDP5-F1
#
_cell.length_a   1.000
_cell.length_b   1.000
_cell.length_c   1.000
_cell.angle_alpha   90.00
_cell.angle_beta   90.00
_cell.angle_gamma   90.00
#
_symmetry.space_group_name_H-M   'P 1'
#
loop_
_entity.id
_entity.type
_entity.pdbx_description
1 polymer ?
#
loop_
_entity_poly.entity_id
_entity_poly.type
_entity_poly.pdbx_seq_one_letter_code
_entity_poly.pdbx_strand_id
1 'polypeptide(L)'
;MNQFINEKMQANNHLLEATSSQTQDFYFRFLADSQHIDTQTNIYTYLRSMYGAWKHRKYFDKIENYCIFIGCGRTGHSLVGACLDTHPDMVISDELGAVKYINKHSYSKGQIYYLILKGAQVHAQAGKTVAGYSYAVPNQ
;
A
#
# COMPACT_ATOMS: atom_id res chain seq x y z
N MET A 1 -17.31 -13.05 5.25
CA MET A 1 -15.94 -13.45 5.64
C MET A 1 -15.56 -14.81 5.06
N ASN A 2 -16.35 -15.87 5.27
CA ASN A 2 -15.94 -17.23 4.89
C ASN A 2 -16.10 -17.59 3.40
N GLN A 3 -17.02 -16.96 2.66
CA GLN A 3 -17.39 -17.46 1.32
C GLN A 3 -16.31 -17.22 0.24
N PHE A 4 -15.72 -16.02 0.18
CA PHE A 4 -14.64 -15.69 -0.76
C PHE A 4 -13.35 -16.50 -0.48
N ILE A 5 -13.00 -16.63 0.80
CA ILE A 5 -11.84 -17.42 1.21
C ILE A 5 -12.07 -18.89 0.83
N ASN A 6 -13.26 -19.44 1.08
CA ASN A 6 -13.59 -20.82 0.70
C ASN A 6 -13.57 -21.05 -0.82
N GLU A 7 -14.06 -20.12 -1.64
CA GLU A 7 -13.96 -20.22 -3.12
C GLU A 7 -12.51 -20.20 -3.59
N LYS A 8 -11.69 -19.26 -3.09
CA LYS A 8 -10.26 -19.16 -3.42
C LYS A 8 -9.48 -20.39 -2.94
N MET A 9 -9.88 -20.99 -1.82
CA MET A 9 -9.32 -22.26 -1.34
C MET A 9 -9.67 -23.41 -2.28
N GLN A 10 -10.95 -23.59 -2.62
CA GLN A 10 -11.38 -24.66 -3.51
C GLN A 10 -10.68 -24.60 -4.87
N ALA A 11 -10.46 -23.40 -5.40
CA ALA A 11 -9.74 -23.21 -6.66
C ALA A 11 -8.23 -23.59 -6.59
N ASN A 12 -7.61 -23.57 -5.40
CA ASN A 12 -6.16 -23.78 -5.22
C ASN A 12 -5.81 -24.96 -4.30
N ASN A 13 -6.76 -25.83 -3.97
CA ASN A 13 -6.56 -26.95 -3.03
C ASN A 13 -5.35 -27.83 -3.38
N HIS A 14 -5.14 -28.12 -4.67
CA HIS A 14 -4.01 -28.91 -5.15
C HIS A 14 -2.64 -28.29 -4.87
N LEU A 15 -2.53 -26.95 -4.84
CA LEU A 15 -1.29 -26.23 -4.50
C LEU A 15 -1.09 -26.19 -2.99
N LEU A 16 -2.18 -26.05 -2.23
CA LEU A 16 -2.11 -25.98 -0.77
C LEU A 16 -1.62 -27.30 -0.18
N GLU A 17 -2.10 -28.44 -0.67
CA GLU A 17 -1.67 -29.78 -0.22
C GLU A 17 -0.19 -30.07 -0.49
N ALA A 18 0.40 -29.46 -1.51
CA ALA A 18 1.81 -29.63 -1.89
C ALA A 18 2.77 -28.69 -1.15
N THR A 19 2.26 -27.76 -0.32
CA THR A 19 3.07 -26.72 0.31
C THR A 19 3.22 -26.93 1.82
N SER A 20 4.31 -26.39 2.37
CA SER A 20 4.57 -26.47 3.81
C SER A 20 3.51 -25.73 4.63
N SER A 21 3.33 -26.12 5.89
CA SER A 21 2.41 -25.46 6.82
C SER A 21 2.67 -23.95 6.97
N GLN A 22 3.93 -23.53 6.86
CA GLN A 22 4.34 -22.13 6.91
C GLN A 22 3.88 -21.36 5.65
N THR A 23 3.96 -21.99 4.49
CA THR A 23 3.50 -21.41 3.22
C THR A 23 1.97 -21.30 3.17
N GLN A 24 1.27 -22.29 3.73
CA GLN A 24 -0.17 -22.25 3.89
C GLN A 24 -0.59 -21.08 4.81
N ASP A 25 0.05 -20.89 5.97
CA ASP A 25 -0.23 -19.76 6.88
C ASP A 25 -0.01 -18.39 6.20
N PHE A 26 1.08 -18.26 5.43
CA PHE A 26 1.32 -17.07 4.62
C PHE A 26 0.21 -16.84 3.59
N TYR A 27 -0.21 -17.88 2.88
CA TYR A 27 -1.28 -17.79 1.89
C TYR A 27 -2.62 -17.41 2.52
N PHE A 28 -2.95 -17.98 3.69
CA PHE A 28 -4.15 -17.63 4.44
C PHE A 28 -4.13 -16.19 4.93
N ARG A 29 -3.00 -15.72 5.46
CA ARG A 29 -2.81 -14.29 5.81
C ARG A 29 -2.94 -13.38 4.60
N PHE A 30 -2.31 -13.73 3.48
CA PHE A 30 -2.39 -12.96 2.25
C PHE A 30 -3.83 -12.86 1.74
N LEU A 31 -4.60 -13.96 1.74
CA LEU A 31 -6.00 -13.96 1.34
C LEU A 31 -6.89 -13.15 2.29
N ALA A 32 -6.64 -13.22 3.60
CA ALA A 32 -7.36 -12.45 4.60
C ALA A 32 -7.06 -10.94 4.46
N ASP A 33 -5.80 -10.57 4.25
CA ASP A 33 -5.37 -9.18 4.08
C ASP A 33 -5.87 -8.59 2.76
N SER A 34 -5.94 -9.42 1.70
CA SER A 34 -6.53 -9.05 0.41
C SER A 34 -8.00 -8.58 0.50
N GLN A 35 -8.75 -8.99 1.52
CA GLN A 35 -10.12 -8.52 1.76
C GLN A 35 -10.17 -7.16 2.49
N HIS A 36 -9.20 -6.86 3.36
CA HIS A 36 -9.09 -5.56 4.03
C HIS A 36 -8.64 -4.43 3.10
N ILE A 37 -7.91 -4.79 2.06
CA ILE A 37 -7.47 -3.89 0.99
C ILE A 37 -8.68 -3.25 0.24
N ASP A 38 -9.85 -3.90 0.27
CA ASP A 38 -10.97 -3.64 -0.63
C ASP A 38 -11.99 -2.58 -0.15
N THR A 39 -11.91 -2.13 1.10
CA THR A 39 -12.97 -1.29 1.73
C THR A 39 -12.81 0.24 1.51
N GLN A 40 -11.75 0.70 0.85
CA GLN A 40 -11.38 2.15 0.82
C GLN A 40 -11.50 2.87 -0.53
N THR A 41 -11.92 2.19 -1.60
CA THR A 41 -12.17 2.85 -2.89
C THR A 41 -13.59 3.40 -2.97
N ASN A 42 -13.83 4.47 -2.22
CA ASN A 42 -15.04 5.26 -2.27
C ASN A 42 -14.98 6.27 -3.43
N ILE A 43 -16.12 6.60 -4.05
CA ILE A 43 -16.26 7.67 -5.06
C ILE A 43 -15.67 9.00 -4.56
N TYR A 44 -15.77 9.30 -3.26
CA TYR A 44 -15.15 10.48 -2.66
C TYR A 44 -13.62 10.44 -2.77
N THR A 45 -13.00 9.29 -2.52
CA THR A 45 -11.55 9.11 -2.68
C THR A 45 -11.14 9.28 -4.14
N TYR A 46 -11.94 8.77 -5.08
CA TYR A 46 -11.71 8.95 -6.51
C TYR A 46 -11.74 10.44 -6.90
N LEU A 47 -12.83 11.14 -6.59
CA LEU A 47 -12.99 12.55 -6.96
C LEU A 47 -11.96 13.44 -6.27
N ARG A 48 -11.69 13.20 -4.98
CA ARG A 48 -10.69 13.94 -4.21
C ARG A 48 -9.30 13.73 -4.80
N SER A 49 -8.93 12.49 -5.12
CA SER A 49 -7.64 12.21 -5.74
C SER A 49 -7.53 12.81 -7.13
N MET A 50 -8.62 12.85 -7.90
CA MET A 50 -8.66 13.45 -9.23
C MET A 50 -8.42 14.96 -9.18
N TYR A 51 -9.11 15.66 -8.27
CA TYR A 51 -8.86 17.08 -8.02
C TYR A 51 -7.44 17.32 -7.51
N GLY A 52 -6.97 16.48 -6.58
CA GLY A 52 -5.62 16.54 -6.04
C GLY A 52 -4.53 16.36 -7.10
N ALA A 53 -4.72 15.41 -8.01
CA ALA A 53 -3.86 15.14 -9.15
C ALA A 53 -3.77 16.35 -10.08
N TRP A 54 -4.92 16.95 -10.42
CA TRP A 54 -4.96 18.16 -11.25
C TRP A 54 -4.24 19.33 -10.57
N LYS A 55 -4.52 19.57 -9.27
CA LYS A 55 -3.91 20.67 -8.49
C LYS A 55 -2.38 20.57 -8.42
N HIS A 56 -1.83 19.37 -8.28
CA HIS A 56 -0.39 19.13 -8.14
C HIS A 56 0.28 18.66 -9.43
N ARG A 57 -0.43 18.73 -10.57
CA ARG A 57 0.05 18.20 -11.86
C ARG A 57 1.48 18.64 -12.20
N LYS A 58 1.80 19.93 -12.01
CA LYS A 58 3.13 20.48 -12.29
C LYS A 58 4.27 19.83 -11.50
N TYR A 59 3.99 19.32 -10.30
CA TYR A 59 4.96 18.59 -9.48
C TYR A 59 5.01 17.12 -9.86
N PHE A 60 3.84 16.50 -10.09
CA PHE A 60 3.74 15.09 -10.45
C PHE A 60 4.30 14.77 -11.84
N ASP A 61 4.26 15.72 -12.76
CA ASP A 61 4.87 15.59 -14.08
C ASP A 61 6.41 15.54 -14.01
N LYS A 62 7.03 16.00 -12.90
CA LYS A 62 8.48 15.91 -12.65
C LYS A 62 8.92 14.60 -12.01
N ILE A 63 7.99 13.71 -11.65
CA ILE A 63 8.34 12.43 -11.02
C ILE A 63 8.91 11.49 -12.09
N GLU A 64 10.21 11.23 -11.98
CA GLU A 64 10.97 10.38 -12.89
C GLU A 64 10.78 8.89 -12.57
N ASN A 65 10.77 8.55 -11.28
CA ASN A 65 10.80 7.17 -10.81
C ASN A 65 9.63 6.85 -9.88
N TYR A 66 9.08 5.65 -10.02
CA TYR A 66 8.08 5.07 -9.12
C TYR A 66 8.66 3.80 -8.50
N CYS A 67 8.62 3.70 -7.18
CA CYS A 67 9.12 2.55 -6.43
C CYS A 67 7.97 1.87 -5.69
N ILE A 68 7.99 0.54 -5.68
CA ILE A 68 7.08 -0.28 -4.89
C ILE A 68 7.91 -1.34 -4.16
N PHE A 69 7.71 -1.45 -2.84
CA PHE A 69 8.28 -2.51 -2.04
C PHE A 69 7.38 -3.73 -2.11
N ILE A 70 7.94 -4.87 -2.48
CA ILE A 70 7.26 -6.16 -2.50
C ILE A 70 8.00 -7.06 -1.51
N GLY A 71 7.31 -7.50 -0.46
CA GLY A 71 7.87 -8.43 0.51
C GLY A 71 6.86 -8.88 1.55
N CYS A 72 7.26 -9.82 2.41
CA CYS A 72 6.42 -10.34 3.47
C CYS A 72 6.53 -9.47 4.74
N GLY A 73 5.49 -9.52 5.58
CA GLY A 73 5.45 -8.74 6.81
C GLY A 73 6.61 -9.06 7.76
N ARG A 74 6.98 -8.07 8.59
CA ARG A 74 8.02 -8.18 9.65
C ARG A 74 9.47 -8.34 9.17
N THR A 75 9.77 -8.01 7.93
CA THR A 75 11.13 -8.00 7.35
C THR A 75 11.82 -6.64 7.36
N GLY A 76 11.20 -5.63 7.98
CA GLY A 76 11.78 -4.29 8.13
C GLY A 76 11.50 -3.33 6.96
N HIS A 77 10.56 -3.65 6.06
CA HIS A 77 10.18 -2.73 4.97
C HIS A 77 9.73 -1.35 5.45
N SER A 78 9.03 -1.24 6.57
CA SER A 78 8.66 0.06 7.15
C SER A 78 9.88 0.88 7.59
N LEU A 79 10.93 0.23 8.10
CA LEU A 79 12.19 0.91 8.47
C LEU A 79 12.90 1.43 7.22
N VAL A 80 13.07 0.58 6.22
CA VAL A 80 13.69 0.96 4.95
C VAL A 80 12.89 2.09 4.28
N GLY A 81 11.57 1.97 4.26
CA GLY A 81 10.66 3.00 3.76
C GLY A 81 10.84 4.33 4.48
N ALA A 82 10.95 4.33 5.81
CA ALA A 82 11.16 5.53 6.60
C ALA A 82 12.52 6.20 6.35
N CYS A 83 13.60 5.42 6.21
CA CYS A 83 14.93 5.95 5.87
C CYS A 83 15.00 6.53 4.45
N LEU A 84 14.14 6.07 3.56
CA LEU A 84 14.04 6.58 2.21
C LEU A 84 13.14 7.83 2.17
N ASP A 85 11.99 7.81 2.85
CA ASP A 85 11.05 8.94 2.95
C ASP A 85 11.67 10.21 3.55
N THR A 86 12.82 10.12 4.23
CA THR A 86 13.56 11.29 4.70
C THR A 86 14.28 12.04 3.58
N HIS A 87 14.53 11.42 2.42
CA HIS A 87 15.21 12.08 1.33
C HIS A 87 14.35 13.24 0.77
N PRO A 88 14.91 14.45 0.56
CA PRO A 88 14.13 15.65 0.21
C PRO A 88 13.34 15.53 -1.10
N ASP A 89 13.81 14.70 -2.04
CA ASP A 89 13.16 14.48 -3.34
C ASP A 89 12.35 13.18 -3.43
N MET A 90 12.06 12.53 -2.30
CA MET A 90 11.31 11.27 -2.28
C MET A 90 10.18 11.29 -1.27
N VAL A 91 9.10 10.58 -1.59
CA VAL A 91 7.95 10.41 -0.71
C VAL A 91 7.50 8.96 -0.78
N ILE A 92 7.39 8.31 0.37
CA ILE A 92 6.91 6.94 0.50
C ILE A 92 5.69 6.93 1.41
N SER A 93 4.57 6.42 0.89
CA SER A 93 3.39 6.15 1.72
C SER A 93 3.51 4.77 2.33
N ASP A 94 3.25 4.69 3.62
CA ASP A 94 3.10 3.42 4.30
C ASP A 94 1.82 2.72 3.81
N GLU A 95 1.94 1.42 3.50
CA GLU A 95 0.87 0.45 3.21
C GLU A 95 -0.32 0.91 2.32
N LEU A 96 -0.09 1.82 1.36
CA LEU A 96 -1.18 2.33 0.49
C LEU A 96 -1.89 1.22 -0.33
N GLY A 97 -1.13 0.19 -0.72
CA GLY A 97 -1.62 -0.88 -1.60
C GLY A 97 -1.95 -0.38 -3.00
N ALA A 98 -1.04 0.37 -3.64
CA ALA A 98 -1.28 1.10 -4.89
C ALA A 98 -1.91 0.27 -6.03
N VAL A 99 -1.55 -1.02 -6.11
CA VAL A 99 -2.00 -1.95 -7.17
C VAL A 99 -3.53 -2.06 -7.26
N LYS A 100 -4.25 -1.93 -6.13
CA LYS A 100 -5.73 -2.02 -6.13
C LYS A 100 -6.39 -0.88 -6.91
N TYR A 101 -5.82 0.32 -6.86
CA TYR A 101 -6.35 1.50 -7.53
C TYR A 101 -6.16 1.42 -9.05
N ILE A 102 -5.09 0.74 -9.47
CA ILE A 102 -4.82 0.45 -10.89
C ILE A 102 -5.83 -0.56 -11.41
N ASN A 103 -5.92 -1.73 -10.77
CA ASN A 103 -6.66 -2.87 -11.31
C ASN A 103 -8.19 -2.72 -11.21
N LYS A 104 -8.71 -2.16 -10.12
CA LYS A 104 -10.16 -2.20 -9.84
C LYS A 104 -10.91 -0.96 -10.32
N HIS A 105 -10.22 0.18 -10.41
CA HIS A 105 -10.88 1.48 -10.63
C HIS A 105 -10.17 2.41 -11.62
N SER A 106 -9.14 1.93 -12.33
CA SER A 106 -8.46 2.68 -13.39
C SER A 106 -7.99 4.08 -12.95
N TYR A 107 -7.48 4.21 -11.73
CA TYR A 107 -6.95 5.48 -11.26
C TYR A 107 -5.75 5.92 -12.13
N SER A 108 -5.69 7.20 -12.46
CA SER A 108 -4.55 7.76 -13.19
C SER A 108 -3.29 7.80 -12.31
N LYS A 109 -2.11 7.86 -12.95
CA LYS A 109 -0.81 8.06 -12.30
C LYS A 109 -0.83 9.22 -11.29
N GLY A 110 -1.38 10.37 -11.69
CA GLY A 110 -1.47 11.55 -10.81
C GLY A 110 -2.36 11.33 -9.59
N GLN A 111 -3.44 10.54 -9.70
CA GLN A 111 -4.28 10.20 -8.56
C GLN A 111 -3.53 9.29 -7.57
N ILE A 112 -2.82 8.29 -8.08
CA ILE A 112 -2.01 7.40 -7.25
C ILE A 112 -0.95 8.21 -6.51
N TYR A 113 -0.27 9.13 -7.20
CA TYR A 113 0.75 10.00 -6.59
C TYR A 113 0.18 10.92 -5.53
N TYR A 114 -1.01 11.48 -5.77
CA TYR A 114 -1.72 12.25 -4.75
C TYR A 114 -2.03 11.40 -3.52
N LEU A 115 -2.49 10.16 -3.70
CA LEU A 115 -2.79 9.26 -2.59
C LEU A 115 -1.53 8.90 -1.80
N ILE A 116 -0.40 8.67 -2.47
CA ILE A 116 0.90 8.47 -1.82
C ILE A 116 1.27 9.69 -0.97
N LEU A 117 1.22 10.89 -1.56
CA LEU A 117 1.53 12.12 -0.86
C LEU A 117 0.63 12.33 0.37
N LYS A 118 -0.67 12.05 0.24
CA LYS A 118 -1.61 12.16 1.36
C LYS A 118 -1.35 11.12 2.44
N GLY A 119 -1.05 9.88 2.07
CA GLY A 119 -0.72 8.82 3.02
C GLY A 119 0.53 9.14 3.83
N ALA A 120 1.60 9.57 3.15
CA ALA A 120 2.84 10.01 3.79
C ALA A 120 2.60 11.18 4.77
N GLN A 121 1.81 12.19 4.37
CA GLN A 121 1.46 13.31 5.24
C GLN A 121 0.69 12.88 6.50
N VAL A 122 -0.31 12.00 6.34
CA VAL A 122 -1.09 11.47 7.47
C VAL A 122 -0.18 10.70 8.42
N HIS A 123 0.72 9.87 7.88
CA HIS A 123 1.66 9.10 8.67
C HIS A 123 2.66 9.99 9.43
N ALA A 124 3.17 11.03 8.78
CA ALA A 124 4.04 12.03 9.41
C ALA A 124 3.31 12.78 10.54
N GLN A 125 2.06 13.19 10.33
CA GLN A 125 1.22 13.84 11.34
C GLN A 125 0.90 12.93 12.54
N ALA A 126 0.84 11.62 12.31
CA ALA A 126 0.68 10.60 13.37
C ALA A 126 2.00 10.25 14.08
N GLY A 127 3.09 10.99 13.84
CA GLY A 127 4.38 10.79 14.49
C GLY A 127 5.22 9.64 13.93
N LYS A 128 4.93 9.18 12.71
CA LYS A 128 5.62 8.06 12.04
C LYS A 128 5.64 6.78 12.88
N THR A 129 4.51 6.44 13.50
CA THR A 129 4.39 5.24 14.33
C THR A 129 3.63 4.13 13.60
N VAL A 130 4.21 2.91 13.56
CA VAL A 130 3.56 1.71 12.98
C VAL A 130 3.69 0.57 13.97
N ALA A 131 2.56 -0.07 14.29
CA ALA A 131 2.50 -1.24 15.17
C ALA A 131 3.28 -1.08 16.50
N GLY A 132 3.26 0.12 17.09
CA GLY A 132 3.93 0.44 18.35
C GLY A 132 5.42 0.81 18.24
N TYR A 133 6.00 0.81 17.03
CA TYR A 133 7.37 1.26 16.79
C TYR A 133 7.37 2.66 16.19
N SER A 134 8.32 3.49 16.61
CA SER A 134 8.57 4.80 15.99
C SER A 134 9.58 4.66 14.86
N TYR A 135 9.24 5.25 13.72
CA TYR A 135 10.09 5.36 12.54
C TYR A 135 10.45 6.83 12.25
N ALA A 136 10.32 7.70 13.25
CA ALA A 136 10.79 9.07 13.16
C ALA A 136 12.33 9.06 13.05
N VAL A 137 12.84 9.69 12.00
CA VAL A 137 14.27 9.93 11.82
C VAL A 137 14.57 11.35 12.30
N PRO A 138 15.37 11.53 13.37
CA PRO A 138 15.67 12.86 13.88
C PRO A 138 16.39 13.73 12.85
N ASN A 139 16.11 15.03 12.86
CA ASN A 139 16.76 16.04 12.00
C ASN A 139 16.43 15.91 10.49
N GLN A 140 15.23 15.41 10.16
CA GLN A 140 14.70 15.31 8.80
C GLN A 140 13.25 15.81 8.75
#